data_AF-A0A158DPZ6-F1
#
_entry.id   AF-A0A158DPZ6-F1
#
_cell.length_a   1.000
_cell.length_b   1.000
_cell.length_c   1.000
_cell.angle_alpha   90.00
_cell.angle_beta   90.00
_cell.angle_gamma   90.00
#
_symmetry.space_group_name_H-M   'P 1'
#
loop_
_entity.id
_entity.type
_entity.pdbx_description
1 polymer ?
#
loop_
_entity_poly.entity_id
_entity_poly.type
_entity_poly.pdbx_seq_one_letter_code
_entity_poly.pdbx_strand_id
1 'polypeptide(L)'
;MKPVSGIEAPRRFPYGGGSSAVWQLNAGRKLTLFVVDASMPLYNLVIGDIRFFANAEQVMAFVERLEAAPDERPSRPKWIWVLETGFDKSVDGSPNKGWRLREE
;
A
#
# COMPACT_ATOMS: atom_id res chain seq x y z
N MET A 1 16.34 -31.67 -16.92
CA MET A 1 15.61 -31.28 -15.69
C MET A 1 15.46 -29.77 -15.70
N LYS A 2 14.24 -29.24 -15.83
CA LYS A 2 13.98 -27.81 -15.63
C LYS A 2 13.76 -27.58 -14.12
N PRO A 3 14.30 -26.52 -13.50
CA PRO A 3 14.00 -26.24 -12.11
C PRO A 3 12.50 -25.94 -11.99
N VAL A 4 11.84 -26.63 -11.06
CA VAL A 4 10.46 -26.40 -10.68
C VAL A 4 10.38 -24.97 -10.13
N SER A 5 9.64 -24.12 -10.84
CA SER A 5 9.39 -22.72 -10.46
C SER A 5 8.95 -22.66 -9.01
N GLY A 6 9.58 -21.76 -8.26
CA GLY A 6 9.46 -21.66 -6.82
C GLY A 6 8.03 -21.54 -6.35
N ILE A 7 7.77 -22.13 -5.19
CA ILE A 7 6.55 -21.90 -4.43
C ILE A 7 6.53 -20.41 -4.09
N GLU A 8 5.78 -19.62 -4.86
CA GLU A 8 5.56 -18.22 -4.55
C GLU A 8 4.80 -18.20 -3.22
N ALA A 9 5.45 -17.71 -2.16
CA ALA A 9 4.82 -17.64 -0.84
C ALA A 9 3.52 -16.84 -0.98
N PRO A 10 2.41 -17.29 -0.35
CA PRO A 10 1.13 -16.61 -0.49
C PRO A 10 1.27 -15.15 -0.06
N ARG A 11 0.83 -14.23 -0.92
CA ARG A 11 0.82 -12.80 -0.63
C ARG A 11 -0.08 -12.54 0.56
N ARG A 12 0.54 -12.23 1.70
CA ARG A 12 -0.15 -11.89 2.95
C ARG A 12 0.13 -10.44 3.28
N PHE A 13 -0.92 -9.73 3.66
CA PHE A 13 -0.78 -8.39 4.20
C PHE A 13 -0.08 -8.47 5.57
N PRO A 14 0.87 -7.56 5.85
CA PRO A 14 1.44 -7.46 7.17
C PRO A 14 0.38 -6.92 8.15
N TYR A 15 0.45 -7.37 9.40
CA TYR A 15 -0.43 -6.93 10.48
C TYR A 15 0.40 -6.40 11.65
N GLY A 16 -0.13 -5.40 12.37
CA GLY A 16 0.55 -4.71 13.45
C GLY A 16 1.42 -3.54 12.98
N GLY A 17 1.41 -2.43 13.72
CA GLY A 17 2.19 -1.23 13.39
C GLY A 17 3.68 -1.53 13.32
N GLY A 18 4.35 -1.07 12.27
CA GLY A 18 5.78 -1.32 12.04
C GLY A 18 6.12 -2.65 11.37
N SER A 19 5.14 -3.55 11.17
CA SER A 19 5.34 -4.76 10.38
C SER A 19 5.47 -4.45 8.88
N SER A 20 6.16 -5.34 8.15
CA SER A 20 6.31 -5.23 6.69
C SER A 20 6.15 -6.56 5.98
N ALA A 21 5.73 -6.51 4.72
CA ALA A 21 5.73 -7.65 3.81
C ALA A 21 6.42 -7.28 2.48
N VAL A 22 7.03 -8.28 1.86
CA VAL A 22 7.65 -8.16 0.53
C VAL A 22 6.93 -9.12 -0.40
N TRP A 23 6.38 -8.61 -1.50
CA TRP A 23 5.79 -9.42 -2.55
C TRP A 23 6.67 -9.34 -3.80
N GLN A 24 6.97 -10.50 -4.36
CA GLN A 24 7.50 -10.58 -5.72
C GLN A 24 6.30 -10.52 -6.66
N LEU A 25 6.36 -9.63 -7.64
CA LEU A 25 5.38 -9.53 -8.71
C LEU A 25 6.02 -9.99 -10.02
N ASN A 26 5.20 -10.11 -11.05
CA ASN A 26 5.66 -10.39 -12.41
C ASN A 26 6.77 -9.42 -12.88
N ALA A 27 7.53 -9.85 -13.89
CA ALA A 27 8.65 -9.10 -14.44
C ALA A 27 9.76 -8.75 -13.41
N GLY A 28 9.88 -9.53 -12.33
CA GLY A 28 10.93 -9.37 -11.31
C GLY A 28 10.75 -8.12 -10.43
N ARG A 29 9.54 -7.57 -10.38
CA ARG A 29 9.24 -6.37 -9.59
C ARG A 29 9.09 -6.75 -8.12
N LYS A 30 9.72 -5.97 -7.25
CA LYS A 30 9.61 -6.13 -5.80
C LYS A 30 8.72 -5.04 -5.22
N LEU A 31 7.60 -5.46 -4.64
CA LEU A 31 6.70 -4.61 -3.87
C LEU A 31 7.00 -4.78 -2.38
N THR A 32 7.12 -3.68 -1.64
CA THR A 32 7.23 -3.70 -0.18
C THR A 32 6.07 -2.93 0.44
N LEU A 33 5.41 -3.53 1.42
CA LEU A 33 4.31 -2.94 2.18
C LEU A 33 4.77 -2.75 3.62
N PHE A 34 4.62 -1.55 4.17
CA PHE A 34 4.82 -1.28 5.58
C PHE A 34 3.50 -0.84 6.21
N VAL A 35 3.12 -1.39 7.35
CA VAL A 35 1.92 -0.96 8.08
C VAL A 35 2.14 0.44 8.63
N VAL A 36 1.31 1.40 8.20
CA VAL A 36 1.30 2.79 8.68
C VAL A 36 0.34 2.93 9.86
N ASP A 37 -0.85 2.38 9.72
CA ASP A 37 -1.89 2.38 10.73
C ASP A 37 -2.58 1.02 10.74
N ALA A 38 -2.61 0.36 11.91
CA ALA A 38 -3.25 -0.95 12.06
C ALA A 38 -4.74 -0.85 12.42
N SER A 39 -5.19 0.32 12.92
CA SER A 39 -6.60 0.58 13.23
C SER A 39 -7.41 0.85 11.95
N MET A 40 -6.74 1.41 10.94
CA MET A 40 -7.23 1.56 9.59
C MET A 40 -6.13 1.00 8.68
N PRO A 41 -6.25 -0.24 8.17
CA PRO A 41 -5.16 -0.98 7.52
C PRO A 41 -4.66 -0.24 6.28
N LEU A 42 -3.74 0.68 6.54
CA LEU A 42 -3.14 1.61 5.60
C LEU A 42 -1.67 1.27 5.54
N TYR A 43 -1.18 1.18 4.31
CA TYR A 43 0.15 0.70 4.01
C TYR A 43 0.93 1.77 3.28
N ASN A 44 2.21 1.90 3.64
CA ASN A 44 3.19 2.57 2.82
C ASN A 44 3.71 1.57 1.79
N LEU A 45 3.33 1.77 0.54
CA LEU A 45 3.66 0.91 -0.58
C LEU A 45 4.89 1.47 -1.29
N VAL A 46 5.89 0.62 -1.49
CA VAL A 46 7.15 0.96 -2.17
C VAL A 46 7.41 -0.03 -3.30
N ILE A 47 7.59 0.48 -4.52
CA ILE A 47 7.95 -0.31 -5.70
C ILE A 47 8.83 0.54 -6.62
N GLY A 48 10.03 0.05 -6.94
CA GLY A 48 11.01 0.85 -7.67
C GLY A 48 11.34 2.15 -6.92
N ASP A 49 11.14 3.29 -7.59
CA ASP A 49 11.36 4.65 -7.09
C ASP A 49 10.10 5.32 -6.56
N ILE A 50 8.92 4.70 -6.70
CA ILE A 50 7.66 5.28 -6.23
C ILE A 50 7.29 4.78 -4.84
N ARG A 51 6.67 5.68 -4.08
CA ARG A 51 6.15 5.45 -2.73
C ARG A 51 4.83 6.19 -2.57
N PHE A 52 3.82 5.52 -2.03
CA PHE A 52 2.52 6.14 -1.72
C PHE A 52 1.77 5.33 -0.65
N PHE A 53 0.75 5.94 -0.05
CA PHE A 53 -0.11 5.26 0.90
C PHE A 53 -1.31 4.62 0.19
N ALA A 54 -1.69 3.44 0.63
CA ALA A 54 -2.82 2.69 0.07
C ALA A 54 -3.46 1.79 1.13
N ASN A 55 -4.77 1.61 1.08
CA ASN A 55 -5.46 0.55 1.84
C ASN A 55 -5.32 -0.81 1.12
N ALA A 56 -5.80 -1.89 1.73
CA ALA A 56 -5.69 -3.23 1.16
C ALA A 56 -6.29 -3.35 -0.26
N GLU A 57 -7.46 -2.75 -0.50
CA GLU A 57 -8.13 -2.78 -1.82
C GLU A 57 -7.31 -2.06 -2.89
N GLN A 58 -6.78 -0.87 -2.58
CA GLN A 58 -5.94 -0.08 -3.47
C GLN A 58 -4.62 -0.80 -3.77
N VAL A 59 -4.03 -1.50 -2.78
CA VAL A 59 -2.84 -2.33 -2.97
C VAL A 59 -3.14 -3.46 -3.98
N MET A 60 -4.26 -4.17 -3.81
CA MET A 60 -4.63 -5.27 -4.70
C MET A 60 -4.91 -4.78 -6.12
N ALA A 61 -5.71 -3.72 -6.29
CA ALA A 61 -5.99 -3.14 -7.61
C ALA A 61 -4.71 -2.65 -8.31
N PHE A 62 -3.77 -2.08 -7.55
CA PHE A 62 -2.47 -1.67 -8.09
C PHE A 62 -1.63 -2.87 -8.55
N VAL A 63 -1.60 -3.95 -7.77
CA VAL A 63 -0.90 -5.19 -8.12
C VAL A 63 -1.52 -5.84 -9.35
N GLU A 64 -2.84 -6.02 -9.39
CA GLU A 64 -3.55 -6.61 -10.53
C GLU A 64 -3.27 -5.87 -11.83
N ARG A 65 -3.31 -4.53 -11.82
CA ARG A 65 -2.96 -3.71 -12.98
C ARG A 65 -1.53 -3.97 -13.46
N LEU A 66 -0.55 -3.96 -12.54
CA LEU A 66 0.86 -4.20 -12.89
C LEU A 66 1.13 -5.63 -13.38
N GLU A 67 0.35 -6.60 -12.91
CA GLU A 67 0.46 -7.99 -13.35
C GLU A 67 -0.17 -8.22 -14.72
N ALA A 68 -1.26 -7.50 -15.02
CA ALA A 68 -1.90 -7.50 -16.33
C ALA A 68 -1.04 -6.82 -17.41
N ALA A 69 -0.17 -5.87 -17.02
CA ALA A 69 0.74 -5.16 -17.92
C ALA A 69 2.22 -5.25 -17.47
N PRO A 70 2.92 -6.36 -17.78
CA PRO A 70 4.31 -6.59 -17.36
C PRO A 70 5.34 -5.57 -17.87
N ASP A 71 5.01 -4.83 -18.94
CA ASP A 71 5.87 -3.79 -19.52
C ASP A 71 5.53 -2.37 -19.01
N GLU A 72 4.39 -2.20 -18.32
CA GLU A 72 3.96 -0.89 -17.83
C GLU A 72 4.85 -0.43 -16.67
N ARG A 73 5.37 0.80 -16.73
CA ARG A 73 6.13 1.36 -15.60
C ARG A 73 5.19 1.68 -14.43
N PRO A 74 5.54 1.29 -13.18
CA PRO A 74 4.80 1.72 -12.02
C PRO A 74 4.68 3.25 -11.96
N SER A 75 3.46 3.74 -11.75
CA SER A 75 3.16 5.16 -11.60
C SER A 75 2.44 5.40 -10.28
N ARG A 76 2.55 6.61 -9.75
CA ARG A 76 1.77 7.01 -8.57
C ARG A 76 0.27 7.07 -8.90
N PRO A 77 -0.61 6.76 -7.94
CA PRO A 77 -2.04 6.99 -8.11
C PRO A 77 -2.37 8.48 -8.19
N LYS A 78 -3.57 8.81 -8.67
CA LYS A 78 -4.12 10.18 -8.70
C LYS A 78 -4.81 10.57 -7.38
N TRP A 79 -4.45 9.90 -6.30
CA TRP A 79 -5.03 10.12 -4.98
C TRP A 79 -3.93 10.04 -3.93
N ILE A 80 -4.16 10.71 -2.82
CA ILE A 80 -3.25 10.72 -1.68
C ILE A 80 -4.03 10.50 -0.39
N TRP A 81 -3.42 9.74 0.53
CA TRP A 81 -3.90 9.70 1.91
C TRP A 81 -3.18 10.78 2.72
N VAL A 82 -3.96 11.59 3.42
CA VAL A 82 -3.47 12.66 4.30
C VAL A 82 -3.94 12.36 5.70
N LEU A 83 -3.03 12.40 6.68
CA LEU A 83 -3.39 12.37 8.08
C LEU A 83 -3.87 13.77 8.47
N GLU A 84 -5.17 13.94 8.67
CA GLU A 84 -5.71 15.18 9.19
C GLU A 84 -5.52 15.19 10.70
N THR A 85 -4.59 16.01 11.17
CA THR A 85 -4.40 16.30 12.59
C THR A 85 -5.19 17.54 12.95
N GLY A 86 -6.44 17.38 13.35
CA GLY A 86 -7.16 18.42 14.06
C GLY A 86 -6.52 18.68 15.43
N PHE A 87 -6.61 19.93 15.87
CA PHE A 87 -6.19 20.31 17.22
C PHE A 87 -6.94 19.49 18.26
N ASP A 88 -6.26 19.04 19.32
CA ASP A 88 -6.82 18.24 20.44
C ASP A 88 -7.98 18.92 21.21
N LYS A 89 -8.38 20.15 20.83
CA LYS A 89 -9.49 20.90 21.44
C LYS A 89 -10.30 21.60 20.36
N SER A 90 -11.11 20.84 19.62
CA SER A 90 -12.26 21.43 18.92
C SER A 90 -13.38 21.61 19.94
N VAL A 91 -13.83 22.85 20.16
CA VAL A 91 -14.90 23.20 21.12
C VAL A 91 -16.26 22.62 20.69
N ASP A 92 -16.35 22.11 19.46
CA ASP A 92 -17.55 21.57 18.82
C ASP A 92 -17.70 20.04 18.90
N GLY A 93 -16.75 19.31 19.50
CA GLY A 93 -16.84 17.86 19.69
C GLY A 93 -16.67 17.01 18.42
N SER A 94 -16.17 17.56 17.31
CA SER A 94 -15.94 16.78 16.09
C SER A 94 -14.71 15.86 16.19
N PRO A 95 -14.77 14.60 15.72
CA PRO A 95 -13.66 13.66 15.80
C PRO A 95 -12.60 14.00 14.75
N ASN A 96 -11.67 14.89 15.08
CA ASN A 96 -10.78 15.50 14.08
C ASN A 96 -9.35 14.91 14.06
N LYS A 97 -9.16 13.60 14.24
CA LYS A 97 -7.86 12.95 13.90
C LYS A 97 -8.10 11.67 13.11
N GLY A 98 -7.64 11.63 11.86
CA GLY A 98 -7.81 10.45 11.03
C GLY A 98 -7.27 10.60 9.62
N TRP A 99 -7.08 9.47 8.95
CA TRP A 99 -6.68 9.42 7.56
C TRP A 99 -7.85 9.79 6.64
N ARG A 100 -7.60 10.68 5.68
CA ARG A 100 -8.55 11.03 4.61
C ARG A 100 -7.93 10.80 3.25
N LEU A 101 -8.73 10.26 2.33
CA LEU A 101 -8.39 10.15 0.92
C LEU A 101 -8.73 11.48 0.23
N ARG A 102 -7.80 12.00 -0.57
CA ARG A 102 -8.00 13.17 -1.43
C ARG A 102 -7.58 12.83 -2.84
N GLU A 103 -8.27 13.39 -3.82
CA GLU A 103 -7.83 13.35 -5.22
C GLU A 103 -6.73 14.39 -5.44
N GLU A 104 -5.76 14.06 -6.30
CA GLU A 104 -4.68 14.96 -6.72
C GLU A 104 -4.98 15.61 -8.08
#